data_AF-A0A1F9GXL1-F1
#
_entry.id   AF-A0A1F9GXL1-F1
#
_cell.length_a   1.000
_cell.length_b   1.000
_cell.length_c   1.000
_cell.angle_alpha   90.00
_cell.angle_beta   90.00
_cell.angle_gamma   90.00
#
_symmetry.space_group_name_H-M   'P 1'
#
loop_
_entity.id
_entity.type
_entity.pdbx_description
1 polymer ?
#
loop_
_entity_poly.entity_id
_entity_poly.type
_entity_poly.pdbx_seq_one_letter_code
_entity_poly.pdbx_strand_id
1 'polypeptide(L)'
;MMMKLLFCVFLLLGSGATEAENNARDPFVPLATKWSGLPDRPLLQQFELSQLDVTGVMYGTREPRVLFKDPSGLTHIATVNNKIGKLGGSIVKIEKNSVVIREDVTRLDGSAETRFISMPLK
;
A
#
# COMPACT_ATOMS: atom_id res chain seq x y z
N MET A 1 -66.06 -7.61 36.47
CA MET A 1 -66.90 -8.68 35.91
C MET A 1 -66.24 -9.16 34.62
N MET A 2 -65.79 -10.43 34.59
CA MET A 2 -65.38 -11.30 33.46
C MET A 2 -64.46 -10.72 32.35
N MET A 3 -63.42 -11.42 31.85
CA MET A 3 -63.53 -12.73 31.22
C MET A 3 -62.16 -13.43 31.07
N LYS A 4 -62.15 -14.73 31.35
CA LYS A 4 -61.09 -15.72 31.09
C LYS A 4 -60.86 -15.92 29.58
N LEU A 5 -59.64 -16.29 29.18
CA LEU A 5 -59.31 -17.33 28.18
C LEU A 5 -57.77 -17.50 28.21
N LEU A 6 -57.20 -18.49 28.89
CA LEU A 6 -57.01 -19.88 28.42
C LEU A 6 -56.35 -19.96 27.04
N PHE A 7 -55.04 -20.24 26.99
CA PHE A 7 -54.48 -21.22 26.04
C PHE A 7 -53.13 -21.72 26.58
N CYS A 8 -53.18 -22.92 27.15
CA CYS A 8 -52.05 -23.81 27.33
C CYS A 8 -51.68 -24.40 25.96
N VAL A 9 -50.54 -25.08 25.87
CA VAL A 9 -50.05 -25.92 24.75
C VAL A 9 -49.08 -25.19 23.78
N PHE A 10 -47.77 -25.35 24.01
CA PHE A 10 -46.97 -26.23 23.14
C PHE A 10 -45.62 -26.57 23.80
N LEU A 11 -45.50 -27.85 24.08
CA LEU A 11 -44.32 -28.58 24.53
C LEU A 11 -43.44 -28.83 23.30
N LEU A 12 -42.17 -28.40 23.28
CA LEU A 12 -41.11 -29.04 22.47
C LEU A 12 -39.72 -28.45 22.78
N LEU A 13 -38.83 -29.36 23.20
CA LEU A 13 -37.39 -29.45 22.87
C LEU A 13 -36.39 -28.35 23.30
N GLY A 14 -35.31 -28.82 23.92
CA GLY A 14 -33.98 -28.23 23.69
C GLY A 14 -33.17 -27.97 24.95
N SER A 15 -32.51 -29.02 25.46
CA SER A 15 -31.29 -28.85 26.25
C SER A 15 -30.25 -28.14 25.39
N GLY A 16 -29.88 -26.92 25.74
CA GLY A 16 -28.78 -26.18 25.15
C GLY A 16 -28.01 -25.50 26.27
N ALA A 17 -26.77 -25.92 26.47
CA ALA A 17 -25.86 -25.37 27.46
C ALA A 17 -25.83 -23.84 27.37
N THR A 18 -26.09 -23.14 28.47
CA THR A 18 -25.74 -21.73 28.60
C THR A 18 -24.24 -21.67 28.84
N GLU A 19 -23.46 -21.72 27.77
CA GLU A 19 -22.04 -21.42 27.83
C GLU A 19 -21.88 -19.95 28.23
N ALA A 20 -21.27 -19.75 29.40
CA ALA A 20 -20.79 -18.44 29.81
C ALA A 20 -19.70 -18.01 28.83
N GLU A 21 -19.85 -16.85 28.18
CA GLU A 21 -18.74 -16.27 27.46
C GLU A 21 -18.64 -14.78 27.75
N ASN A 22 -17.52 -14.42 28.38
CA ASN A 22 -17.10 -13.05 28.58
C ASN A 22 -17.24 -12.26 27.27
N ASN A 23 -18.09 -11.23 27.28
CA ASN A 23 -18.05 -10.14 26.32
C ASN A 23 -16.78 -9.27 26.57
N ALA A 24 -15.62 -9.92 26.60
CA ALA A 24 -14.33 -9.28 26.70
C ALA A 24 -14.01 -8.74 25.31
N ARG A 25 -13.85 -7.41 25.23
CA ARG A 25 -13.28 -6.80 24.04
C ARG A 25 -11.96 -7.48 23.72
N ASP A 26 -11.79 -7.87 22.46
CA ASP A 26 -10.55 -8.49 22.00
C ASP A 26 -9.36 -7.60 22.41
N PRO A 27 -8.42 -8.11 23.22
CA PRO A 27 -7.28 -7.34 23.72
C PRO A 27 -6.35 -6.84 22.61
N PHE A 28 -6.56 -7.30 21.36
CA PHE A 28 -5.79 -6.88 20.19
C PHE A 28 -6.58 -5.95 19.26
N VAL A 29 -7.82 -5.60 19.59
CA VAL A 29 -8.60 -4.60 18.85
C VAL A 29 -8.47 -3.23 19.54
N PRO A 30 -7.69 -2.29 18.97
CA PRO A 30 -7.58 -0.94 19.53
C PRO A 30 -8.92 -0.21 19.47
N LEU A 31 -9.21 0.61 20.48
CA LEU A 31 -10.52 1.25 20.67
C LEU A 31 -10.98 2.15 19.51
N ALA A 32 -10.06 2.72 18.73
CA ALA A 32 -10.33 3.44 17.49
C ALA A 32 -9.03 3.73 16.76
N THR A 33 -8.63 2.87 15.83
CA THR A 33 -7.60 3.24 14.85
C THR A 33 -8.31 3.92 13.69
N LYS A 34 -8.31 5.25 13.65
CA LYS A 34 -8.63 5.98 12.42
C LYS A 34 -7.48 5.72 11.46
N TRP A 35 -7.65 4.72 10.59
CA TRP A 35 -6.74 4.45 9.50
C TRP A 35 -6.76 5.67 8.57
N SER A 36 -5.75 6.54 8.67
CA SER A 36 -5.47 7.49 7.59
C SER A 36 -5.17 6.64 6.37
N GLY A 37 -6.03 6.72 5.35
CA GLY A 37 -5.90 5.94 4.12
C GLY A 37 -4.48 5.99 3.54
N LEU A 38 -4.17 5.03 2.66
CA LEU A 38 -2.94 5.06 1.87
C LEU A 38 -2.76 6.47 1.27
N PRO A 39 -1.54 7.03 1.27
CA PRO A 39 -1.32 8.35 0.71
C PRO A 39 -1.83 8.39 -0.73
N ASP A 40 -2.47 9.51 -1.09
CA ASP A 40 -3.09 9.73 -2.40
C ASP A 40 -2.08 9.57 -3.57
N ARG A 41 -0.78 9.66 -3.25
CA ARG A 41 0.33 9.32 -4.15
C ARG A 41 1.30 8.34 -3.47
N PRO A 42 1.82 7.32 -4.20
CA PRO A 42 2.94 6.50 -3.77
C PRO A 42 4.11 7.35 -3.26
N LEU A 43 4.76 6.93 -2.17
CA LEU A 43 5.82 7.70 -1.50
C LEU A 43 6.99 8.11 -2.42
N LEU A 44 7.27 7.35 -3.48
CA LEU A 44 8.32 7.69 -4.44
C LEU A 44 7.93 8.76 -5.46
N GLN A 45 6.64 9.07 -5.61
CA GLN A 45 6.14 10.09 -6.54
C GLN A 45 6.15 11.51 -5.94
N GLN A 46 6.40 11.67 -4.64
CA GLN A 46 6.44 12.99 -4.01
C GLN A 46 7.79 13.69 -4.19
N PHE A 47 8.84 12.95 -4.52
CA PHE A 47 10.21 13.45 -4.67
C PHE A 47 10.58 13.67 -6.13
N GLU A 48 11.62 14.46 -6.39
CA GLU A 48 12.24 14.55 -7.72
C GLU A 48 13.30 13.45 -7.88
N LEU A 49 13.56 12.99 -9.11
CA LEU A 49 14.58 11.95 -9.35
C LEU A 49 15.98 12.37 -8.90
N SER A 50 16.28 13.67 -8.94
CA SER A 50 17.55 14.23 -8.47
C SER A 50 17.77 14.11 -6.96
N GLN A 51 16.69 13.94 -6.19
CA GLN A 51 16.71 13.81 -4.73
C GLN A 51 16.71 12.35 -4.28
N LEU A 52 16.48 11.42 -5.20
CA LEU A 52 16.45 9.99 -4.92
C LEU A 52 17.80 9.37 -5.23
N ASP A 53 18.28 8.53 -4.32
CA ASP A 53 19.54 7.84 -4.48
C ASP A 53 19.32 6.33 -4.61
N VAL A 54 19.85 5.74 -5.68
CA VAL A 54 19.86 4.28 -5.83
C VAL A 54 20.89 3.73 -4.85
N THR A 55 20.42 3.07 -3.79
CA THR A 55 21.26 2.54 -2.70
C THR A 55 21.54 1.05 -2.86
N GLY A 56 20.72 0.34 -3.63
CA GLY A 56 20.91 -1.08 -3.84
C GLY A 56 20.09 -1.61 -5.00
N VAL A 57 20.63 -2.63 -5.67
CA VAL A 57 19.93 -3.34 -6.73
C VAL A 57 20.00 -4.84 -6.48
N MET A 58 18.83 -5.46 -6.39
CA MET A 58 18.66 -6.91 -6.38
C MET A 58 18.45 -7.37 -7.82
N TYR A 59 19.52 -7.85 -8.44
CA TYR A 59 19.56 -8.34 -9.81
C TYR A 59 19.70 -9.87 -9.85
N GLY A 60 19.26 -10.52 -10.94
CA GLY A 60 19.41 -11.97 -11.15
C GLY A 60 18.29 -12.83 -10.55
N THR A 61 17.24 -12.21 -10.03
CA THR A 61 16.00 -12.87 -9.62
C THR A 61 14.95 -12.81 -10.73
N ARG A 62 13.89 -13.63 -10.62
CA ARG A 62 12.73 -13.56 -11.53
C ARG A 62 12.10 -12.15 -11.55
N GLU A 63 12.17 -11.47 -10.42
CA GLU A 63 11.64 -10.12 -10.21
C GLU A 63 12.75 -9.23 -9.65
N PRO A 64 13.45 -8.45 -10.49
CA PRO A 64 14.47 -7.53 -10.04
C PRO A 64 13.85 -6.40 -9.22
N ARG A 65 14.57 -5.99 -8.18
CA ARG A 65 14.13 -4.94 -7.23
C ARG A 65 15.23 -3.92 -7.04
N VAL A 66 14.84 -2.68 -6.81
CA VAL A 66 15.75 -1.57 -6.53
C VAL A 66 15.36 -0.90 -5.21
N LEU A 67 16.37 -0.44 -4.49
CA LEU A 67 16.25 0.36 -3.28
C LEU A 67 16.55 1.82 -3.62
N PHE A 68 15.59 2.69 -3.35
CA PHE A 68 15.73 4.14 -3.43
C PHE A 68 15.77 4.74 -2.04
N LYS A 69 16.75 5.57 -1.77
CA LYS A 69 16.82 6.39 -0.57
C LYS A 69 16.29 7.78 -0.88
N ASP A 70 15.36 8.25 -0.06
CA ASP A 70 14.79 9.58 -0.15
C ASP A 70 15.64 10.61 0.64
N PRO A 71 15.42 11.93 0.47
CA PRO A 71 16.16 12.94 1.21
C PRO A 71 15.86 12.94 2.72
N SER A 72 14.77 12.29 3.15
CA SER A 72 14.45 12.07 4.58
C SER A 72 15.28 10.93 5.18
N GLY A 73 16.04 10.21 4.36
CA GLY A 73 16.85 9.07 4.76
C GLY A 73 16.11 7.73 4.79
N LEU A 74 14.84 7.69 4.39
CA LEU A 74 14.08 6.45 4.32
C LEU A 74 14.38 5.72 3.01
N THR A 75 14.42 4.39 3.08
CA THR A 75 14.66 3.54 1.92
C THR A 75 13.36 2.87 1.48
N HIS A 76 13.07 2.96 0.19
CA HIS A 76 11.87 2.41 -0.44
C HIS A 76 12.27 1.34 -1.47
N ILE A 77 11.48 0.28 -1.56
CA ILE A 77 11.65 -0.78 -2.55
C ILE A 77 10.75 -0.48 -3.75
N ALA A 78 11.29 -0.62 -4.96
CA ALA A 78 10.51 -0.54 -6.19
C ALA A 78 10.88 -1.66 -7.17
N THR A 79 9.91 -1.99 -8.02
CA THR A 79 10.06 -2.97 -9.12
C THR A 79 9.93 -2.28 -10.48
N VAL A 80 10.21 -3.02 -11.56
CA VAL A 80 9.87 -2.57 -12.92
C VAL A 80 8.39 -2.17 -12.99
N ASN A 81 8.09 -1.12 -13.76
CA ASN A 81 6.77 -0.47 -13.89
C ASN A 81 6.28 0.33 -12.67
N ASN A 82 7.03 0.38 -11.56
CA ASN A 82 6.67 1.31 -10.50
C ASN A 82 6.89 2.76 -10.94
N LYS A 83 5.99 3.62 -10.47
CA LYS A 83 6.02 5.05 -10.74
C LYS A 83 6.88 5.77 -9.69
N ILE A 84 7.81 6.59 -10.17
CA ILE A 84 8.82 7.28 -9.38
C ILE A 84 8.94 8.71 -9.89
N GLY A 85 9.16 9.64 -8.96
CA GLY A 85 9.35 11.03 -9.32
C GLY A 85 8.03 11.79 -9.43
N LYS A 86 8.10 13.09 -9.17
CA LYS A 86 6.98 14.04 -9.30
C LYS A 86 6.42 14.12 -10.72
N LEU A 87 7.26 13.85 -11.72
CA LEU A 87 6.89 13.82 -13.14
C LEU A 87 6.28 12.47 -13.59
N GLY A 88 6.02 11.55 -12.65
CA GLY A 88 5.35 10.28 -12.97
C GLY A 88 6.21 9.33 -13.79
N GLY A 89 7.53 9.41 -13.62
CA GLY A 89 8.49 8.52 -14.25
C GLY A 89 8.21 7.05 -13.93
N SER A 90 8.62 6.15 -14.81
CA SER A 90 8.40 4.71 -14.67
C SER A 90 9.72 3.97 -14.85
N ILE A 91 9.97 2.98 -13.99
CA ILE A 91 11.13 2.10 -14.15
C ILE A 91 10.91 1.21 -15.37
N VAL A 92 11.79 1.32 -16.35
CA VAL A 92 11.76 0.49 -17.57
C VAL A 92 12.65 -0.73 -17.41
N LYS A 93 13.83 -0.56 -16.79
CA LYS A 93 14.82 -1.62 -16.67
C LYS A 93 15.66 -1.43 -15.41
N ILE A 94 15.94 -2.54 -14.75
CA ILE A 94 16.86 -2.61 -13.61
C ILE A 94 18.07 -3.40 -14.08
N GLU A 95 19.25 -2.78 -14.06
CA GLU A 95 20.52 -3.37 -14.43
C GLU A 95 21.39 -3.58 -13.18
N LYS A 96 22.51 -4.29 -13.31
CA LYS A 96 23.35 -4.65 -12.16
C LYS A 96 23.81 -3.44 -11.33
N ASN A 97 24.15 -2.34 -12.00
CA ASN A 97 24.76 -1.14 -11.39
C ASN A 97 23.97 0.14 -11.68
N SER A 98 22.81 0.05 -12.33
CA SER A 98 22.05 1.20 -12.83
C SER A 98 20.57 0.87 -12.95
N VAL A 99 19.74 1.91 -12.86
CA VAL A 99 18.31 1.80 -13.14
C VAL A 99 17.93 2.80 -14.22
N VAL A 100 17.19 2.31 -15.21
CA VAL A 100 16.70 3.11 -16.33
C VAL A 100 15.26 3.51 -16.07
N ILE A 101 15.04 4.81 -15.98
CA ILE A 101 13.75 5.43 -15.71
C ILE A 101 13.32 6.20 -16.96
N ARG A 102 12.05 6.06 -17.32
CA ARG A 102 11.40 6.85 -18.37
C ARG A 102 10.55 7.92 -17.71
N GLU A 103 10.78 9.18 -18.03
CA GLU A 103 9.92 10.30 -17.65
C GLU A 103 9.27 10.92 -18.88
N ASP A 104 8.01 11.33 -18.77
CA ASP A 104 7.33 12.08 -19.81
C ASP A 104 7.28 13.55 -19.35
N VAL A 105 7.99 14.42 -20.06
CA VAL A 105 8.10 15.84 -19.75
C VAL A 105 7.17 16.61 -20.67
N THR A 106 6.20 17.31 -20.09
CA THR A 106 5.35 18.25 -20.83
C THR A 106 6.10 19.56 -21.00
N ARG A 107 6.35 19.95 -22.24
CA ARG A 107 6.92 21.26 -22.58
C ARG A 107 5.86 22.36 -22.54
N LEU A 108 6.31 23.60 -22.56
CA LEU A 108 5.46 24.80 -22.53
C LEU A 108 4.51 24.88 -23.74
N ASP A 109 4.86 24.26 -24.85
CA ASP A 109 4.06 24.17 -26.08
C ASP A 109 2.99 23.06 -26.02
N GLY A 110 2.89 22.33 -24.92
CA GLY A 110 1.97 21.20 -24.75
C GLY A 110 2.46 19.89 -25.39
N SER A 111 3.66 19.88 -26.01
CA SER A 111 4.25 18.63 -26.52
C SER A 111 4.74 17.76 -25.36
N ALA A 112 4.50 16.46 -25.44
CA ALA A 112 5.05 15.48 -24.51
C ALA A 112 6.34 14.91 -25.09
N GLU A 113 7.44 15.03 -24.34
CA GLU A 113 8.72 14.42 -24.69
C GLU A 113 9.07 13.33 -23.68
N THR A 114 9.41 12.15 -24.20
CA THR A 114 9.89 11.05 -23.36
C THR A 114 11.40 11.15 -23.16
N ARG A 115 11.83 11.27 -21.90
CA ARG A 115 13.24 11.27 -21.48
C ARG A 115 13.59 9.95 -20.82
N PHE A 116 14.73 9.37 -21.20
CA PHE A 116 15.32 8.22 -20.52
C PHE A 116 16.48 8.66 -19.65
N ILE A 117 16.46 8.27 -18.38
CA ILE A 117 17.43 8.67 -17.37
C ILE A 117 18.03 7.39 -16.80
N SER A 118 19.35 7.31 -16.84
CA SER A 118 20.09 6.23 -16.18
C SER A 118 20.61 6.74 -14.85
N MET A 119 20.12 6.15 -13.76
CA MET A 119 20.60 6.44 -12.41
C MET A 119 21.58 5.35 -11.98
N PRO A 120 22.87 5.66 -11.79
CA PRO A 120 23.83 4.69 -11.30
C PRO A 120 23.61 4.42 -9.81
N LEU A 121 23.97 3.22 -9.38
CA LEU A 121 24.11 2.85 -7.97
C LEU A 121 25.18 3.74 -7.31
N LYS A 122 24.85 4.34 -6.16
CA LYS A 122 25.77 5.13 -5.35
C LYS A 122 26.50 4.29 -4.31
#